data_AF-A0A0P1ISU9-F1
#
_entry.id   AF-A0A0P1ISU9-F1
#
_cell.length_a   1.000
_cell.length_b   1.000
_cell.length_c   1.000
_cell.angle_alpha   90.00
_cell.angle_beta   90.00
_cell.angle_gamma   90.00
#
_symmetry.space_group_name_H-M   'P 1'
#
loop_
_entity.id
_entity.type
_entity.pdbx_description
1 polymer ?
#
loop_
_entity_poly.entity_id
_entity_poly.type
_entity_poly.pdbx_seq_one_letter_code
_entity_poly.pdbx_strand_id
1 'polypeptide(L)'
;MANVRFLLSTGRTSTQNIASVLQTHLPETVVEHEPLGPNYFSRQVFRRPRNIFGVLGKHVPIQRKLIEIEDLLASGTSYIDVGWPCYAWLPYFASRFEKELKFAHLVRNPFETASSHATHGIFVPAVPRGRRTEKVAAIHPEDPAVHFKEVAKNAAKFTPFEKNLFNWLEINQFALEQHQREGFIGLYRFEDLYNPEAPKLTSFLSDFAGTVDYDTTSAPVDKSQKILRTKIDATDQKLLDAVFELAIKLGYTKEDLKQYWDADALQKMYSVRRR
;
A
#
# COMPACT_ATOMS: atom_id res chain seq x y z
N MET A 1 12.20 24.35 -3.94
CA MET A 1 12.18 23.55 -5.18
C MET A 1 11.01 22.58 -5.07
N ALA A 2 10.20 22.47 -6.12
CA ALA A 2 9.09 21.52 -6.15
C ALA A 2 9.62 20.09 -6.05
N ASN A 3 8.81 19.19 -5.52
CA ASN A 3 9.17 17.78 -5.43
C ASN A 3 7.93 16.90 -5.68
N VAL A 4 8.20 15.64 -5.95
CA VAL A 4 7.18 14.60 -6.16
C VAL A 4 7.33 13.55 -5.08
N ARG A 5 6.21 13.23 -4.42
CA ARG A 5 6.22 12.30 -3.28
C ARG A 5 5.27 11.15 -3.48
N PHE A 6 5.74 9.94 -3.16
CA PHE A 6 4.92 8.73 -3.21
C PHE A 6 4.92 8.03 -1.85
N LEU A 7 3.74 7.64 -1.38
CA LEU A 7 3.62 6.76 -0.22
C LEU A 7 3.46 5.31 -0.67
N LEU A 8 4.51 4.51 -0.51
CA LEU A 8 4.43 3.08 -0.76
C LEU A 8 3.68 2.41 0.39
N SER A 9 2.66 1.64 0.06
CA SER A 9 1.94 0.80 1.02
C SER A 9 1.25 -0.35 0.30
N THR A 10 0.70 -1.28 1.06
CA THR A 10 -0.23 -2.31 0.55
C THR A 10 -1.66 -1.83 0.38
N GLY A 11 -1.96 -0.57 0.70
CA GLY A 11 -3.32 -0.11 0.91
C GLY A 11 -3.86 -0.56 2.27
N ARG A 12 -5.05 -0.04 2.62
CA ARG A 12 -5.70 -0.24 3.94
C ARG A 12 -4.88 0.26 5.14
N THR A 13 -3.98 1.21 4.89
CA THR A 13 -3.13 1.87 5.88
C THR A 13 -3.57 3.32 6.17
N SER A 14 -4.87 3.62 5.99
CA SER A 14 -5.45 4.95 6.21
C SER A 14 -4.95 6.06 5.25
N THR A 15 -4.55 5.66 4.04
CA THR A 15 -4.13 6.58 2.98
C THR A 15 -5.20 7.63 2.62
N GLN A 16 -6.50 7.31 2.78
CA GLN A 16 -7.60 8.27 2.59
C GLN A 16 -7.58 9.40 3.62
N ASN A 17 -7.34 9.06 4.89
CA ASN A 17 -7.23 10.05 5.96
C ASN A 17 -5.98 10.90 5.75
N ILE A 18 -4.85 10.26 5.44
CA ILE A 18 -3.59 10.96 5.16
C ILE A 18 -3.77 11.96 4.00
N ALA A 19 -4.39 11.54 2.89
CA ALA A 19 -4.69 12.44 1.77
C ALA A 19 -5.54 13.63 2.20
N SER A 20 -6.60 13.37 2.97
CA SER A 20 -7.51 14.43 3.43
C SER A 20 -6.79 15.46 4.30
N VAL A 21 -5.99 15.00 5.28
CA VAL A 21 -5.22 15.90 6.15
C VAL A 21 -4.24 16.73 5.34
N LEU A 22 -3.50 16.10 4.42
CA LEU A 22 -2.53 16.79 3.57
C LEU A 22 -3.20 17.80 2.63
N GLN A 23 -4.33 17.46 2.00
CA GLN A 23 -5.09 18.37 1.14
C GLN A 23 -5.57 19.62 1.89
N THR A 24 -6.02 19.46 3.13
CA THR A 24 -6.47 20.57 3.97
C THR A 24 -5.33 21.51 4.35
N HIS A 25 -4.14 20.97 4.62
CA HIS A 25 -3.03 21.75 5.20
C HIS A 25 -1.95 22.17 4.19
N LEU A 26 -2.01 21.69 2.94
CA LEU A 26 -1.06 22.01 1.88
C LEU A 26 -1.78 22.51 0.62
N PRO A 27 -2.42 23.68 0.65
CA PRO A 27 -3.21 24.19 -0.49
C PRO A 27 -2.37 24.45 -1.76
N GLU A 28 -1.06 24.70 -1.60
CA GLU A 28 -0.11 24.94 -2.69
C GLU A 28 0.51 23.63 -3.24
N THR A 29 0.05 22.47 -2.77
CA THR A 29 0.54 21.15 -3.21
C THR A 29 -0.62 20.34 -3.76
N VAL A 30 -0.42 19.71 -4.92
CA VAL A 30 -1.41 18.76 -5.44
C VAL A 30 -1.27 17.45 -4.69
N VAL A 31 -2.28 17.10 -3.91
CA VAL A 31 -2.31 15.85 -3.12
C VAL A 31 -3.45 14.97 -3.62
N GLU A 32 -3.16 13.71 -3.92
CA GLU A 32 -4.15 12.77 -4.45
C GLU A 32 -4.12 11.42 -3.73
N HIS A 33 -5.32 10.82 -3.60
CA HIS A 33 -5.50 9.45 -3.15
C HIS A 33 -5.88 8.58 -4.36
N GLU A 34 -4.94 7.76 -4.83
CA GLU A 34 -5.16 6.78 -5.90
C GLU A 34 -5.71 7.38 -7.21
N PRO A 35 -5.04 8.37 -7.83
CA PRO A 35 -5.60 9.13 -8.96
C PRO A 35 -5.93 8.27 -10.19
N LEU A 36 -5.20 7.17 -10.40
CA LEU A 36 -5.53 6.18 -11.43
C LEU A 36 -6.11 4.88 -10.86
N GLY A 37 -6.17 4.73 -9.54
CA GLY A 37 -6.60 3.51 -8.87
C GLY A 37 -5.89 2.26 -9.44
N PRO A 38 -6.62 1.15 -9.68
CA PRO A 38 -6.04 -0.04 -10.30
C PRO A 38 -5.44 0.18 -11.70
N ASN A 39 -5.73 1.30 -12.37
CA ASN A 39 -5.26 1.58 -13.73
C ASN A 39 -3.79 2.02 -13.81
N TYR A 40 -3.06 1.98 -12.69
CA TYR A 40 -1.59 1.90 -12.73
C TYR A 40 -1.11 0.55 -13.30
N PHE A 41 -1.94 -0.50 -13.35
CA PHE A 41 -1.54 -1.82 -13.85
C PHE A 41 -0.27 -2.38 -13.18
N SER A 42 -0.06 -2.08 -11.90
CA SER A 42 1.19 -2.40 -11.19
C SER A 42 1.60 -3.86 -11.25
N ARG A 43 0.65 -4.80 -11.31
CA ARG A 43 0.95 -6.23 -11.47
C ARG A 43 1.73 -6.52 -12.77
N GLN A 44 1.49 -5.78 -13.85
CA GLN A 44 2.15 -6.00 -15.14
C GLN A 44 3.63 -5.57 -15.17
N VAL A 45 3.98 -4.57 -14.34
CA VAL A 45 5.34 -4.01 -14.26
C VAL A 45 6.11 -4.46 -13.01
N PHE A 46 5.44 -5.12 -12.07
CA PHE A 46 6.02 -5.60 -10.82
C PHE A 46 7.27 -6.47 -11.04
N ARG A 47 8.43 -5.97 -10.57
CA ARG A 47 9.77 -6.54 -10.79
C ARG A 47 10.08 -6.90 -12.25
N ARG A 48 9.48 -6.19 -13.21
CA ARG A 48 9.66 -6.39 -14.66
C ARG A 48 9.98 -5.08 -15.35
N PRO A 49 11.20 -4.53 -15.18
CA PRO A 49 11.55 -3.22 -15.72
C PRO A 49 11.40 -3.13 -17.25
N ARG A 50 11.64 -4.22 -17.98
CA ARG A 50 11.46 -4.29 -19.43
C ARG A 50 10.00 -4.12 -19.88
N ASN A 51 9.03 -4.41 -19.01
CA ASN A 51 7.61 -4.30 -19.34
C ASN A 51 7.07 -2.87 -19.18
N ILE A 52 7.77 -2.00 -18.46
CA ILE A 52 7.31 -0.64 -18.12
C ILE A 52 6.93 0.13 -19.38
N PHE A 53 7.81 0.21 -20.38
CA PHE A 53 7.54 0.94 -21.62
C PHE A 53 6.39 0.32 -22.43
N GLY A 54 6.25 -1.01 -22.40
CA GLY A 54 5.12 -1.68 -23.07
C GLY A 54 3.78 -1.37 -22.41
N VAL A 55 3.74 -1.24 -21.08
CA VAL A 55 2.54 -0.85 -20.32
C VAL A 55 2.26 0.64 -20.55
N LEU A 56 3.28 1.51 -20.47
CA LEU A 56 3.14 2.94 -20.77
C LEU A 56 2.53 3.15 -22.16
N GLY A 57 3.10 2.53 -23.21
CA GLY A 57 2.63 2.69 -24.59
C GLY A 57 1.19 2.25 -24.83
N LYS A 58 0.66 1.33 -24.01
CA LYS A 58 -0.73 0.84 -24.11
C LYS A 58 -1.73 1.63 -23.25
N HIS A 59 -1.26 2.40 -22.28
CA HIS A 59 -2.11 3.01 -21.27
C HIS A 59 -1.88 4.53 -21.20
N VAL A 60 -2.52 5.24 -22.14
CA VAL A 60 -2.52 6.71 -22.23
C VAL A 60 -2.82 7.44 -20.91
N PRO A 61 -3.73 6.96 -20.03
CA PRO A 61 -3.96 7.63 -18.74
C PRO A 61 -2.71 7.72 -17.85
N ILE A 62 -1.83 6.72 -17.87
CA ILE A 62 -0.59 6.75 -17.10
C ILE A 62 0.35 7.82 -17.68
N GLN A 63 0.50 7.85 -19.01
CA GLN A 63 1.33 8.87 -19.67
C GLN A 63 0.85 10.29 -19.37
N ARG A 64 -0.46 10.52 -19.48
CA ARG A 64 -1.06 11.82 -19.15
C ARG A 64 -0.80 12.23 -17.71
N LYS A 65 -0.93 11.29 -16.77
CA LYS A 65 -0.66 11.58 -15.37
C LYS A 65 0.81 11.94 -15.11
N LEU A 66 1.74 11.27 -15.79
CA LEU A 66 3.16 11.59 -15.69
C LEU A 66 3.48 12.98 -16.25
N ILE A 67 2.91 13.34 -17.40
CA ILE A 67 3.06 14.68 -17.99
C ILE A 67 2.48 15.75 -17.05
N GLU A 68 1.29 15.50 -16.49
CA GLU A 68 0.67 16.40 -15.51
C GLU A 68 1.58 16.65 -14.30
N ILE A 69 2.18 15.58 -13.75
CA ILE A 69 3.14 15.72 -12.64
C ILE A 69 4.35 16.56 -13.06
N GLU A 70 4.88 16.36 -14.27
CA GLU A 70 6.01 17.14 -14.78
C GLU A 70 5.67 18.62 -14.96
N ASP A 71 4.49 18.93 -15.50
CA ASP A 71 4.01 20.30 -15.67
C ASP A 71 3.85 21.00 -14.31
N LEU A 72 3.36 20.27 -13.28
CA LEU A 72 3.30 20.78 -11.91
C LEU A 72 4.69 21.10 -11.37
N LEU A 73 5.65 20.17 -11.49
CA LEU A 73 7.00 20.38 -10.98
C LEU A 73 7.70 21.55 -11.71
N ALA A 74 7.54 21.64 -13.03
CA ALA A 74 8.10 22.72 -13.85
C ALA A 74 7.52 24.11 -13.50
N SER A 75 6.26 24.16 -13.07
CA SER A 75 5.62 25.39 -12.57
C SER A 75 5.93 25.72 -11.11
N GLY A 76 6.73 24.90 -10.43
CA GLY A 76 7.09 25.09 -9.01
C GLY A 76 6.09 24.49 -8.03
N THR A 77 5.09 23.75 -8.49
CA THR A 77 4.05 23.11 -7.67
C THR A 77 4.47 21.69 -7.29
N SER A 78 4.42 21.37 -5.99
CA SER A 78 4.75 20.00 -5.53
C SER A 78 3.57 19.05 -5.73
N TYR A 79 3.86 17.76 -5.83
CA TYR A 79 2.87 16.71 -6.02
C TYR A 79 3.06 15.58 -5.00
N ILE A 80 1.96 15.05 -4.45
CA ILE A 80 1.94 13.94 -3.50
C ILE A 80 0.87 12.92 -3.92
N ASP A 81 1.28 11.68 -4.17
CA ASP A 81 0.39 10.53 -4.33
C ASP A 81 0.52 9.60 -3.11
N VAL A 82 -0.57 9.46 -2.37
CA VAL A 82 -0.64 8.53 -1.23
C VAL A 82 -1.38 7.23 -1.54
N GLY A 83 -1.70 7.00 -2.81
CA GLY A 83 -2.37 5.81 -3.28
C GLY A 83 -1.45 4.60 -3.33
N TRP A 84 -1.95 3.45 -2.86
CA TRP A 84 -1.18 2.20 -2.92
C TRP A 84 -0.99 1.61 -4.33
N PRO A 85 -1.90 1.75 -5.33
CA PRO A 85 -1.80 1.00 -6.58
C PRO A 85 -0.62 1.36 -7.47
N CYS A 86 0.15 2.42 -7.21
CA CYS A 86 1.33 2.81 -7.99
C CYS A 86 2.64 2.16 -7.51
N TYR A 87 2.60 1.30 -6.47
CA TYR A 87 3.78 0.74 -5.80
C TYR A 87 4.87 0.20 -6.76
N ALA A 88 4.49 -0.55 -7.79
CA ALA A 88 5.43 -1.23 -8.68
C ALA A 88 6.19 -0.27 -9.63
N TRP A 89 5.76 0.99 -9.72
CA TRP A 89 6.33 1.99 -10.61
C TRP A 89 7.49 2.76 -9.99
N LEU A 90 7.78 2.60 -8.69
CA LEU A 90 8.83 3.38 -8.03
C LEU A 90 10.19 3.34 -8.76
N PRO A 91 10.70 2.19 -9.26
CA PRO A 91 11.97 2.20 -10.00
C PRO A 91 11.94 3.10 -11.24
N TYR A 92 10.78 3.19 -11.92
CA TYR A 92 10.59 4.10 -13.04
C TYR A 92 10.50 5.55 -12.58
N PHE A 93 9.72 5.83 -11.53
CA PHE A 93 9.61 7.18 -10.96
C PHE A 93 10.96 7.72 -10.52
N ALA A 94 11.81 6.87 -9.94
CA ALA A 94 13.16 7.26 -9.53
C ALA A 94 14.06 7.62 -10.71
N SER A 95 13.94 6.91 -11.83
CA SER A 95 14.66 7.28 -13.05
C SER A 95 14.09 8.53 -13.73
N ARG A 96 12.79 8.80 -13.57
CA ARG A 96 12.10 9.89 -14.25
C ARG A 96 12.23 11.23 -13.53
N PHE A 97 12.11 11.22 -12.21
CA PHE A 97 12.08 12.43 -11.38
C PHE A 97 13.38 12.64 -10.58
N GLU A 98 14.29 11.67 -10.60
CA GLU A 98 15.62 11.75 -10.01
C GLU A 98 15.62 12.38 -8.60
N LYS A 99 16.31 13.52 -8.42
CA LYS A 99 16.50 14.19 -7.12
C LYS A 99 15.21 14.80 -6.54
N GLU A 100 14.22 15.04 -7.39
CA GLU A 100 12.91 15.58 -7.01
C GLU A 100 12.02 14.51 -6.39
N LEU A 101 12.31 13.22 -6.62
CA LEU A 101 11.59 12.13 -6.00
C LEU A 101 11.90 12.07 -4.51
N LYS A 102 10.82 12.00 -3.71
CA LYS A 102 10.86 11.47 -2.35
C LYS A 102 9.82 10.38 -2.17
N PHE A 103 10.05 9.45 -1.27
CA PHE A 103 9.05 8.43 -0.96
C PHE A 103 9.22 7.88 0.45
N ALA A 104 8.11 7.41 1.02
CA ALA A 104 8.09 6.73 2.31
C ALA A 104 7.44 5.35 2.16
N HIS A 105 7.75 4.44 3.09
CA HIS A 105 7.10 3.14 3.18
C HIS A 105 6.20 3.12 4.42
N LEU A 106 4.89 3.00 4.22
CA LEU A 106 3.92 2.82 5.29
C LEU A 106 3.39 1.38 5.28
N VAL A 107 3.73 0.65 6.33
CA VAL A 107 3.27 -0.72 6.57
C VAL A 107 2.19 -0.74 7.65
N ARG A 108 1.26 -1.69 7.55
CA ARG A 108 0.30 -2.05 8.60
C ARG A 108 0.38 -3.55 8.87
N ASN A 109 -0.06 -3.97 10.05
CA ASN A 109 -0.13 -5.37 10.43
C ASN A 109 -0.67 -6.25 9.28
N PRO A 110 0.03 -7.35 8.93
CA PRO A 110 -0.30 -8.17 7.78
C PRO A 110 -1.71 -8.78 7.86
N PHE A 111 -2.11 -9.25 9.05
CA PHE A 111 -3.37 -9.94 9.25
C PHE A 111 -4.55 -8.97 9.13
N GLU A 112 -4.48 -7.82 9.80
CA GLU A 112 -5.48 -6.77 9.65
C GLU A 112 -5.61 -6.28 8.21
N THR A 113 -4.48 -6.13 7.51
CA THR A 113 -4.47 -5.70 6.12
C THR A 113 -5.14 -6.72 5.22
N ALA A 114 -4.78 -8.01 5.37
CA ALA A 114 -5.35 -9.09 4.58
C ALA A 114 -6.86 -9.27 4.82
N SER A 115 -7.29 -9.22 6.08
CA SER A 115 -8.71 -9.23 6.44
C SER A 115 -9.44 -8.02 5.84
N SER A 116 -8.85 -6.83 5.92
CA SER A 116 -9.45 -5.62 5.35
C SER A 116 -9.53 -5.65 3.83
N HIS A 117 -8.57 -6.25 3.13
CA HIS A 117 -8.67 -6.45 1.68
C HIS A 117 -9.75 -7.44 1.29
N ALA A 118 -9.89 -8.52 2.06
CA ALA A 118 -10.95 -9.50 1.86
C ALA A 118 -12.34 -8.85 2.03
N THR A 119 -12.53 -7.90 2.95
CA THR A 119 -13.79 -7.14 3.01
C THR A 119 -14.06 -6.32 1.75
N HIS A 120 -13.02 -5.90 1.01
CA HIS A 120 -13.13 -5.18 -0.26
C HIS A 120 -13.26 -6.12 -1.47
N GLY A 121 -13.14 -7.43 -1.26
CA GLY A 121 -13.36 -8.46 -2.27
C GLY A 121 -12.14 -8.81 -3.11
N ILE A 122 -10.94 -8.35 -2.72
CA ILE A 122 -9.71 -8.76 -3.41
C ILE A 122 -9.49 -10.25 -3.13
N PHE A 123 -9.31 -11.05 -4.18
CA PHE A 123 -9.27 -12.52 -4.17
C PHE A 123 -10.52 -13.24 -3.64
N VAL A 124 -11.60 -12.53 -3.29
CA VAL A 124 -12.84 -13.17 -2.82
C VAL A 124 -13.72 -13.50 -4.03
N PRO A 125 -14.02 -14.80 -4.28
CA PRO A 125 -14.89 -15.19 -5.37
C PRO A 125 -16.26 -14.50 -5.27
N ALA A 126 -16.86 -14.22 -6.42
CA ALA A 126 -18.20 -13.61 -6.51
C ALA A 126 -18.37 -12.23 -5.82
N VAL A 127 -17.29 -11.50 -5.56
CA VAL A 127 -17.35 -10.09 -5.11
C VAL A 127 -16.84 -9.17 -6.23
N PRO A 128 -17.70 -8.64 -7.12
CA PRO A 128 -17.29 -7.96 -8.35
C PRO A 128 -16.38 -6.75 -8.14
N ARG A 129 -16.58 -6.01 -7.04
CA ARG A 129 -15.85 -4.77 -6.75
C ARG A 129 -14.33 -4.95 -6.58
N GLY A 130 -13.88 -6.10 -6.07
CA GLY A 130 -12.46 -6.37 -5.88
C GLY A 130 -11.78 -6.91 -7.14
N ARG A 131 -12.58 -7.41 -8.10
CA ARG A 131 -12.09 -8.16 -9.27
C ARG A 131 -11.19 -7.35 -10.18
N ARG A 132 -11.44 -6.04 -10.35
CA ARG A 132 -10.57 -5.19 -11.18
C ARG A 132 -9.21 -5.06 -10.50
N THR A 133 -9.20 -4.60 -9.26
CA THR A 133 -7.99 -4.46 -8.42
C THR A 133 -7.19 -5.75 -8.36
N GLU A 134 -7.84 -6.87 -8.07
CA GLU A 134 -7.25 -8.21 -8.06
C GLU A 134 -6.54 -8.54 -9.39
N LYS A 135 -7.18 -8.25 -10.52
CA LYS A 135 -6.62 -8.61 -11.84
C LYS A 135 -5.41 -7.79 -12.23
N VAL A 136 -5.43 -6.48 -11.96
CA VAL A 136 -4.45 -5.54 -12.55
C VAL A 136 -3.45 -4.95 -11.56
N ALA A 137 -3.74 -4.98 -10.25
CA ALA A 137 -2.91 -4.33 -9.23
C ALA A 137 -2.42 -5.28 -8.14
N ALA A 138 -3.21 -6.27 -7.73
CA ALA A 138 -2.79 -7.25 -6.72
C ALA A 138 -1.81 -8.29 -7.31
N ILE A 139 -0.85 -8.73 -6.49
CA ILE A 139 0.13 -9.77 -6.86
C ILE A 139 -0.45 -11.15 -6.58
N HIS A 140 -0.41 -12.00 -7.59
CA HIS A 140 -0.81 -13.40 -7.49
C HIS A 140 0.41 -14.27 -7.21
N PRO A 141 0.29 -15.35 -6.42
CA PRO A 141 1.38 -16.30 -6.23
C PRO A 141 1.92 -16.91 -7.53
N GLU A 142 1.06 -17.04 -8.55
CA GLU A 142 1.43 -17.58 -9.86
C GLU A 142 2.14 -16.56 -10.77
N ASP A 143 2.32 -15.31 -10.30
CA ASP A 143 3.02 -14.30 -11.10
C ASP A 143 4.51 -14.66 -11.25
N PRO A 144 5.09 -14.62 -12.47
CA PRO A 144 6.45 -15.12 -12.69
C PRO A 144 7.58 -14.34 -12.01
N ALA A 145 7.28 -13.19 -11.39
CA ALA A 145 8.26 -12.30 -10.77
C ALA A 145 8.09 -12.17 -9.23
N VAL A 146 7.40 -13.11 -8.60
CA VAL A 146 7.30 -13.20 -7.14
C VAL A 146 8.65 -13.54 -6.50
N HIS A 147 8.91 -12.97 -5.32
CA HIS A 147 10.10 -13.23 -4.53
C HIS A 147 9.98 -14.57 -3.78
N PHE A 148 8.82 -14.83 -3.16
CA PHE A 148 8.60 -15.99 -2.29
C PHE A 148 8.11 -17.21 -3.07
N LYS A 149 8.93 -17.67 -4.03
CA LYS A 149 8.59 -18.80 -4.94
C LYS A 149 8.28 -20.10 -4.19
N GLU A 150 8.99 -20.39 -3.11
CA GLU A 150 8.77 -21.61 -2.32
C GLU A 150 7.43 -21.59 -1.58
N VAL A 151 6.98 -20.42 -1.13
CA VAL A 151 5.65 -20.22 -0.53
C VAL A 151 4.58 -20.35 -1.62
N ALA A 152 4.81 -19.76 -2.79
CA ALA A 152 3.88 -19.79 -3.92
C ALA A 152 3.59 -21.22 -4.44
N LYS A 153 4.46 -22.21 -4.19
CA LYS A 153 4.19 -23.62 -4.54
C LYS A 153 2.92 -24.17 -3.90
N ASN A 154 2.50 -23.63 -2.75
CA ASN A 154 1.29 -24.05 -2.04
C ASN A 154 0.03 -23.24 -2.43
N ALA A 155 0.16 -22.27 -3.34
CA ALA A 155 -0.86 -21.27 -3.62
C ALA A 155 -2.22 -21.80 -4.11
N ALA A 156 -2.22 -22.97 -4.74
CA ALA A 156 -3.46 -23.63 -5.16
C ALA A 156 -4.42 -23.89 -4.00
N LYS A 157 -3.91 -23.98 -2.77
CA LYS A 157 -4.69 -24.21 -1.54
C LYS A 157 -5.04 -22.92 -0.79
N PHE A 158 -4.46 -21.78 -1.18
CA PHE A 158 -4.67 -20.54 -0.46
C PHE A 158 -6.12 -20.08 -0.55
N THR A 159 -6.69 -19.85 0.63
CA THR A 159 -7.94 -19.12 0.82
C THR A 159 -7.81 -17.67 0.33
N PRO A 160 -8.93 -16.94 0.12
CA PRO A 160 -8.87 -15.52 -0.20
C PRO A 160 -8.07 -14.69 0.81
N PHE A 161 -8.12 -15.04 2.10
CA PHE A 161 -7.33 -14.38 3.14
C PHE A 161 -5.83 -14.61 2.92
N GLU A 162 -5.41 -15.87 2.70
CA GLU A 162 -4.01 -16.22 2.44
C GLU A 162 -3.47 -15.60 1.15
N LYS A 163 -4.29 -15.48 0.10
CA LYS A 163 -3.90 -14.74 -1.11
C LYS A 163 -3.67 -13.26 -0.83
N ASN A 164 -4.47 -12.64 0.03
CA ASN A 164 -4.24 -11.27 0.47
C ASN A 164 -2.99 -11.14 1.36
N LEU A 165 -2.69 -12.13 2.21
CA LEU A 165 -1.43 -12.18 2.96
C LEU A 165 -0.22 -12.32 2.02
N PHE A 166 -0.30 -13.19 1.02
CA PHE A 166 0.75 -13.33 0.01
C PHE A 166 0.96 -12.03 -0.78
N ASN A 167 -0.12 -11.35 -1.16
CA ASN A 167 -0.04 -10.03 -1.78
C ASN A 167 0.62 -8.99 -0.86
N TRP A 168 0.30 -8.98 0.44
CA TRP A 168 0.96 -8.13 1.42
C TRP A 168 2.47 -8.44 1.51
N LEU A 169 2.81 -9.73 1.55
CA LEU A 169 4.18 -10.22 1.63
C LEU A 169 5.02 -9.73 0.45
N GLU A 170 4.52 -9.91 -0.78
CA GLU A 170 5.24 -9.51 -2.00
C GLU A 170 5.40 -7.99 -2.14
N ILE A 171 4.35 -7.21 -1.86
CA ILE A 171 4.41 -5.74 -1.99
C ILE A 171 5.37 -5.15 -0.95
N ASN A 172 5.30 -5.58 0.31
CA ASN A 172 6.19 -5.03 1.33
C ASN A 172 7.64 -5.50 1.17
N GLN A 173 7.88 -6.72 0.70
CA GLN A 173 9.23 -7.17 0.36
C GLN A 173 9.79 -6.34 -0.80
N PHE A 174 8.97 -6.03 -1.80
CA PHE A 174 9.37 -5.13 -2.88
C PHE A 174 9.68 -3.72 -2.36
N ALA A 175 8.84 -3.16 -1.49
CA ALA A 175 9.06 -1.84 -0.91
C ALA A 175 10.34 -1.79 -0.05
N LEU A 176 10.61 -2.84 0.73
CA LEU A 176 11.85 -3.02 1.49
C LEU A 176 13.09 -3.02 0.60
N GLU A 177 13.03 -3.70 -0.56
CA GLU A 177 14.10 -3.69 -1.58
C GLU A 177 14.39 -2.26 -2.09
N GLN A 178 13.46 -1.31 -1.94
CA GLN A 178 13.64 0.07 -2.38
C GLN A 178 14.23 1.00 -1.31
N HIS A 179 14.40 0.57 -0.05
CA HIS A 179 14.82 1.45 1.06
C HIS A 179 16.23 2.05 0.88
N GLN A 180 17.08 1.43 0.05
CA GLN A 180 18.43 1.93 -0.24
C GLN A 180 18.46 2.94 -1.42
N ARG A 181 17.29 3.26 -1.99
CA ARG A 181 17.19 4.17 -3.13
C ARG A 181 17.21 5.63 -2.67
N GLU A 182 17.85 6.49 -3.46
CA GLU A 182 17.81 7.94 -3.23
C GLU A 182 16.36 8.43 -3.16
N GLY A 183 16.09 9.35 -2.23
CA GLY A 183 14.75 9.89 -1.98
C GLY A 183 13.93 9.11 -0.95
N PHE A 184 14.43 7.99 -0.41
CA PHE A 184 13.76 7.30 0.69
C PHE A 184 13.77 8.16 1.96
N ILE A 185 12.59 8.47 2.49
CA ILE A 185 12.40 9.28 3.71
C ILE A 185 12.38 8.39 4.95
N GLY A 186 11.83 7.19 4.86
CA GLY A 186 11.75 6.29 6.01
C GLY A 186 10.64 5.25 5.95
N LEU A 187 10.69 4.34 6.92
CA LEU A 187 9.71 3.31 7.18
C LEU A 187 8.84 3.72 8.37
N TYR A 188 7.53 3.62 8.20
CA TYR A 188 6.53 3.97 9.22
C TYR A 188 5.54 2.83 9.39
N ARG A 189 5.09 2.60 10.63
CA ARG A 189 4.03 1.62 10.94
C ARG A 189 2.73 2.34 11.25
N PHE A 190 1.65 1.89 10.65
CA PHE A 190 0.30 2.40 10.87
C PHE A 190 -0.06 2.45 12.36
N GLU A 191 0.29 1.40 13.10
CA GLU A 191 0.02 1.25 14.52
C GLU A 191 0.73 2.32 15.36
N ASP A 192 1.92 2.76 14.95
CA ASP A 192 2.64 3.86 15.60
C ASP A 192 2.02 5.22 15.27
N LEU A 193 1.54 5.41 14.04
CA LEU A 193 0.91 6.67 13.63
C LEU A 193 -0.35 6.97 14.46
N TYR A 194 -1.11 5.93 14.77
CA TYR A 194 -2.41 6.01 15.43
C TYR A 194 -2.42 5.48 16.86
N ASN A 195 -1.25 5.32 17.50
CA ASN A 195 -1.16 4.94 18.90
C ASN A 195 -1.81 6.02 19.79
N PRO A 196 -2.85 5.71 20.58
CA PRO A 196 -3.52 6.70 21.42
C PRO A 196 -2.62 7.34 22.50
N GLU A 197 -1.62 6.60 22.99
CA GLU A 197 -0.74 7.05 24.07
C GLU A 197 0.41 7.94 23.56
N ALA A 198 0.83 7.72 22.31
CA ALA A 198 1.95 8.43 21.69
C ALA A 198 1.79 8.49 20.16
N PRO A 199 0.82 9.28 19.64
CA PRO A 199 0.52 9.32 18.22
C PRO A 199 1.67 9.94 17.43
N LYS A 200 2.13 9.26 16.36
CA LYS A 200 3.22 9.73 15.49
C LYS A 200 2.75 10.28 14.14
N LEU A 201 1.45 10.50 13.96
CA LEU A 201 0.90 10.97 12.68
C LEU A 201 1.47 12.34 12.28
N THR A 202 1.49 13.32 13.18
CA THR A 202 2.00 14.68 12.88
C THR A 202 3.49 14.67 12.54
N SER A 203 4.30 13.87 13.25
CA SER A 203 5.72 13.72 12.93
C SER A 203 5.92 13.08 11.55
N PHE A 204 5.17 12.00 11.25
CA PHE A 204 5.21 11.38 9.92
C PHE A 204 4.82 12.36 8.81
N LEU A 205 3.73 13.12 8.98
CA LEU A 205 3.29 14.09 7.97
C LEU A 205 4.35 15.19 7.78
N SER A 206 4.99 15.63 8.87
CA SER A 206 6.08 16.61 8.82
C SER A 206 7.29 16.10 8.06
N ASP A 207 7.71 14.87 8.33
CA ASP A 207 8.85 14.23 7.66
C ASP A 207 8.53 13.96 6.19
N PHE A 208 7.30 13.51 5.90
CA PHE A 208 6.88 13.12 4.57
C PHE A 208 6.63 14.31 3.66
N ALA A 209 5.79 15.27 4.09
CA ALA A 209 5.28 16.33 3.23
C ALA A 209 5.86 17.72 3.53
N GLY A 210 6.47 17.90 4.70
CA GLY A 210 7.04 19.17 5.17
C GLY A 210 6.42 19.63 6.47
N THR A 211 7.11 20.50 7.21
CA THR A 211 6.67 20.94 8.54
C THR A 211 5.53 21.95 8.43
N VAL A 212 4.34 21.53 8.87
CA VAL A 212 3.12 22.34 8.99
C VAL A 212 2.40 21.93 10.28
N ASP A 213 1.59 22.83 10.84
CA ASP A 213 0.68 22.50 11.94
C ASP A 213 -0.51 21.70 11.40
N TYR A 214 -0.40 20.37 11.46
CA TYR A 214 -1.43 19.46 10.96
C TYR A 214 -2.49 19.21 12.02
N ASP A 215 -3.75 19.57 11.75
CA ASP A 215 -4.88 19.08 12.52
C ASP A 215 -5.15 17.60 12.19
N THR A 216 -4.75 16.74 13.14
CA THR A 216 -5.00 15.30 13.09
C THR A 216 -6.13 14.85 14.02
N THR A 217 -6.85 15.79 14.65
CA THR A 217 -7.93 15.50 15.61
C THR A 217 -9.26 15.23 14.92
N SER A 218 -9.39 15.65 13.66
CA SER A 218 -10.54 15.37 12.82
C SER A 218 -10.85 13.87 12.70
N ALA A 219 -12.14 13.53 12.67
CA ALA A 219 -12.59 12.14 12.59
C ALA A 219 -12.04 11.45 11.33
N PRO A 220 -11.54 10.20 11.42
CA PRO A 220 -10.96 9.52 10.27
C PRO A 220 -11.95 9.39 9.11
N VAL A 221 -11.49 9.76 7.92
CA VAL A 221 -12.29 9.58 6.68
C VAL A 221 -12.20 8.11 6.24
N ASP A 222 -13.23 7.31 6.55
CA ASP A 222 -13.43 5.98 5.98
C ASP A 222 -14.77 5.91 5.22
N LYS A 223 -14.71 6.15 3.91
CA LYS A 223 -15.89 6.15 3.04
C LYS A 223 -16.36 4.74 2.66
N SER A 224 -15.62 3.69 3.02
CA SER A 224 -15.76 2.35 2.42
C SER A 224 -15.71 1.22 3.43
N GLN A 225 -16.42 1.34 4.56
CA GLN A 225 -16.58 0.23 5.48
C GLN A 225 -17.44 -0.89 4.88
N LYS A 226 -16.91 -2.12 4.91
CA LYS A 226 -17.56 -3.33 4.41
C LYS A 226 -17.25 -4.51 5.33
N ILE A 227 -18.12 -5.51 5.29
CA ILE A 227 -17.98 -6.73 6.08
C ILE A 227 -17.24 -7.82 5.30
N LEU A 228 -16.55 -8.68 6.05
CA LEU A 228 -15.89 -9.88 5.57
C LEU A 228 -16.94 -10.94 5.18
N ARG A 229 -16.76 -11.53 3.99
CA ARG A 229 -17.68 -12.55 3.41
C ARG A 229 -17.04 -13.92 3.26
N THR A 230 -15.83 -14.07 3.76
CA THR A 230 -15.04 -15.30 3.69
C THR A 230 -14.60 -15.64 5.11
N LYS A 231 -14.40 -16.93 5.36
CA LYS A 231 -13.89 -17.40 6.65
C LYS A 231 -12.39 -17.21 6.69
N ILE A 232 -11.88 -16.76 7.83
CA ILE A 232 -10.45 -16.82 8.16
C ILE A 232 -10.24 -18.15 8.88
N ASP A 233 -9.50 -19.04 8.22
CA ASP A 233 -9.14 -20.36 8.73
C ASP A 233 -7.65 -20.42 9.08
N ALA A 234 -7.19 -21.60 9.53
CA ALA A 234 -5.77 -21.86 9.69
C ALA A 234 -5.00 -21.53 8.40
N THR A 235 -3.88 -20.81 8.55
CA THR A 235 -3.03 -20.37 7.44
C THR A 235 -1.90 -21.38 7.19
N ASP A 236 -1.52 -21.55 5.93
CA ASP A 236 -0.34 -22.32 5.53
C ASP A 236 0.90 -21.86 6.30
N GLN A 237 1.56 -22.81 6.97
CA GLN A 237 2.66 -22.48 7.89
C GLN A 237 3.83 -21.78 7.19
N LYS A 238 4.15 -22.16 5.94
CA LYS A 238 5.26 -21.51 5.21
C LYS A 238 4.94 -20.07 4.85
N LEU A 239 3.68 -19.81 4.49
CA LEU A 239 3.21 -18.44 4.28
C LEU A 239 3.29 -17.63 5.58
N LEU A 240 2.82 -18.22 6.69
CA LEU A 240 2.84 -17.57 8.00
C LEU A 240 4.28 -17.22 8.43
N ASP A 241 5.20 -18.17 8.32
CA ASP A 241 6.61 -17.99 8.67
C ASP A 241 7.24 -16.85 7.84
N ALA A 242 7.03 -16.85 6.52
CA ALA A 242 7.54 -15.79 5.64
C ALA A 242 6.95 -14.41 5.96
N VAL A 243 5.65 -14.34 6.29
CA VAL A 243 4.98 -13.10 6.73
C VAL A 243 5.58 -12.60 8.05
N PHE A 244 5.79 -13.48 9.02
CA PHE A 244 6.40 -13.13 10.30
C PHE A 244 7.83 -12.61 10.11
N GLU A 245 8.66 -13.31 9.34
CA GLU A 245 10.03 -12.91 9.06
C GLU A 245 10.10 -11.52 8.40
N LEU A 246 9.25 -11.26 7.40
CA LEU A 246 9.23 -9.96 6.76
C LEU A 246 8.69 -8.88 7.69
N ALA A 247 7.62 -9.14 8.44
CA ALA A 247 7.06 -8.16 9.37
C ALA A 247 8.08 -7.78 10.46
N ILE A 248 8.90 -8.72 10.95
CA ILE A 248 9.98 -8.40 11.89
C ILE A 248 11.01 -7.45 11.26
N LYS A 249 11.40 -7.68 10.00
CA LYS A 249 12.28 -6.75 9.26
C LYS A 249 11.66 -5.36 9.07
N LEU A 250 10.33 -5.27 9.09
CA LEU A 250 9.57 -4.03 9.00
C LEU A 250 9.25 -3.39 10.36
N GLY A 251 9.89 -3.87 11.44
CA GLY A 251 9.83 -3.25 12.75
C GLY A 251 8.72 -3.75 13.68
N TYR A 252 8.05 -4.86 13.36
CA TYR A 252 7.14 -5.53 14.30
C TYR A 252 7.90 -6.46 15.25
N THR A 253 7.41 -6.61 16.47
CA THR A 253 7.90 -7.67 17.36
C THR A 253 7.16 -8.99 17.07
N LYS A 254 7.74 -10.11 17.49
CA LYS A 254 7.08 -11.42 17.35
C LYS A 254 5.83 -11.48 18.23
N GLU A 255 5.88 -10.81 19.38
CA GLU A 255 4.81 -10.68 20.36
C GLU A 255 3.63 -9.90 19.78
N ASP A 256 3.90 -8.75 19.13
CA ASP A 256 2.89 -7.97 18.39
C ASP A 256 2.16 -8.90 17.42
N LEU A 257 2.92 -9.57 16.55
CA LEU A 257 2.37 -10.40 15.47
C LEU A 257 1.55 -11.58 16.00
N LYS A 258 1.98 -12.21 17.10
CA LYS A 258 1.20 -13.27 17.75
C LYS A 258 -0.11 -12.76 18.32
N GLN A 259 -0.12 -11.56 18.91
CA GLN A 259 -1.33 -10.96 19.44
C GLN A 259 -2.33 -10.61 18.33
N TYR A 260 -1.84 -10.16 17.17
CA TYR A 260 -2.69 -9.88 16.01
C TYR A 260 -3.14 -11.13 15.26
N TRP A 261 -2.42 -12.25 15.41
CA TRP A 261 -2.76 -13.52 14.78
C TRP A 261 -3.74 -14.34 15.64
N ASP A 262 -5.00 -13.90 15.62
CA ASP A 262 -6.14 -14.66 16.14
C ASP A 262 -7.24 -14.67 15.06
N ALA A 263 -7.41 -15.82 14.41
CA ALA A 263 -8.35 -15.99 13.30
C ALA A 263 -9.80 -15.66 13.71
N ASP A 264 -10.22 -16.05 14.91
CA ASP A 264 -11.58 -15.82 15.41
C ASP A 264 -11.79 -14.35 15.77
N ALA A 265 -10.79 -13.72 16.41
CA ALA A 265 -10.84 -12.29 16.71
C ALA A 265 -10.88 -11.44 15.43
N LEU A 266 -10.05 -11.77 14.43
CA LEU A 266 -10.06 -11.10 13.12
C LEU A 266 -11.40 -11.31 12.41
N GLN A 267 -11.94 -12.54 12.41
CA GLN A 267 -13.24 -12.83 11.83
C GLN A 267 -14.33 -11.96 12.48
N LYS A 268 -14.38 -11.93 13.81
CA LYS A 268 -15.34 -11.11 14.58
C LYS A 268 -15.18 -9.62 14.27
N MET A 269 -13.96 -9.12 14.24
CA MET A 269 -13.67 -7.71 14.01
C MET A 269 -14.14 -7.23 12.63
N TYR A 270 -13.94 -8.06 11.59
CA TYR A 270 -14.24 -7.67 10.20
C TYR A 270 -15.60 -8.16 9.69
N SER A 271 -16.32 -9.02 10.42
CA SER A 271 -17.70 -9.42 10.08
C SER A 271 -18.77 -8.47 10.61
N VAL A 272 -18.44 -7.60 11.58
CA VAL A 272 -19.40 -6.63 12.15
C VAL A 272 -19.33 -5.31 11.38
N ARG A 273 -20.50 -4.75 11.05
CA ARG A 273 -20.59 -3.38 10.54
C ARG A 273 -20.36 -2.44 11.72
N ARG A 274 -19.25 -1.69 11.71
CA ARG A 274 -19.02 -0.63 12.70
C ARG A 274 -20.14 0.40 12.55
N ARG A 275 -20.78 0.76 13.66
CA ARG A 275 -21.85 1.76 13.72
C ARG A 275 -21.23 3.15 13.80
#